data_AF-A0A7Y2FQ43-F1
#
_entry.id   AF-A0A7Y2FQ43-F1
#
_cell.length_a   1.000
_cell.length_b   1.000
_cell.length_c   1.000
_cell.angle_alpha   90.00
_cell.angle_beta   90.00
_cell.angle_gamma   90.00
#
_symmetry.space_group_name_H-M   'P 1'
#
loop_
_entity.id
_entity.type
_entity.pdbx_description
1 polymer ?
#
loop_
_entity_poly.entity_id
_entity_poly.type
_entity_poly.pdbx_seq_one_letter_code
_entity_poly.pdbx_strand_id
1 'polypeptide(L)'
;MSSARESYHHGNLRDALLETAFGLVDSEGVEALSMRALARATGVSSAAPFRHFADKQQLLQAVAEKASADLRRNLDEAADDRDDALTQFRAMTVAYVRFAAEHTQLFRLVQSTPSVSGAFLGEVNDERRLKLIALIYEGQNAGLIPDADP
;
A
#
# COMPACT_ATOMS: atom_id res chain seq x y z
N MET A 1 -27.65 30.17 11.09
CA MET A 1 -26.28 30.23 11.64
C MET A 1 -25.35 29.60 10.63
N SER A 2 -24.35 30.37 10.21
CA SER A 2 -23.53 30.12 9.02
C SER A 2 -22.23 29.39 9.37
N SER A 3 -21.88 28.46 8.49
CA SER A 3 -20.52 28.06 8.10
C SER A 3 -19.56 27.55 9.18
N ALA A 4 -19.46 26.23 9.26
CA ALA A 4 -18.19 25.54 9.46
C ALA A 4 -17.98 24.58 8.28
N ARG A 5 -17.63 25.14 7.10
CA ARG A 5 -16.88 24.36 6.12
C ARG A 5 -15.49 24.19 6.71
N GLU A 6 -15.28 23.07 7.39
CA GLU A 6 -13.99 22.67 7.91
C GLU A 6 -12.92 22.87 6.86
N SER A 7 -11.88 23.55 7.31
CA SER A 7 -10.71 23.98 6.57
C SER A 7 -10.17 22.87 5.67
N TYR A 8 -10.38 23.04 4.36
CA TYR A 8 -9.59 22.41 3.31
C TYR A 8 -8.11 22.54 3.70
N HIS A 9 -7.48 21.43 4.06
CA HIS A 9 -6.04 21.38 4.25
C HIS A 9 -5.39 21.51 2.87
N HIS A 10 -5.21 22.75 2.42
CA HIS A 10 -4.50 23.10 1.20
C HIS A 10 -3.00 22.79 1.37
N GLY A 11 -2.63 21.53 1.18
CA GLY A 11 -1.25 21.13 0.88
C GLY A 11 -1.09 20.83 -0.60
N ASN A 12 -1.99 20.02 -1.18
CA ASN A 12 -2.02 19.73 -2.60
C ASN A 12 -3.39 19.12 -2.96
N LEU A 13 -4.13 19.73 -3.90
CA LEU A 13 -5.38 19.13 -4.40
C LEU A 13 -5.15 17.70 -4.91
N ARG A 14 -3.97 17.42 -5.49
CA ARG A 14 -3.58 16.07 -5.88
C ARG A 14 -3.62 15.09 -4.72
N ASP A 15 -3.13 15.48 -3.55
CA ASP A 15 -3.06 14.60 -2.38
C ASP A 15 -4.45 14.38 -1.79
N ALA A 16 -5.28 15.43 -1.73
CA ALA A 16 -6.68 15.30 -1.31
C ALA A 16 -7.48 14.36 -2.24
N LEU A 17 -7.25 14.45 -3.56
CA LEU A 17 -7.81 13.52 -4.53
C LEU A 17 -7.30 12.09 -4.33
N LEU A 18 -5.99 11.93 -4.08
CA LEU A 18 -5.39 10.62 -3.87
C LEU A 18 -5.92 9.95 -2.59
N GLU A 19 -5.97 10.67 -1.47
CA GLU A 19 -6.50 10.16 -0.20
C GLU A 19 -7.98 9.79 -0.30
N THR A 20 -8.78 10.62 -0.98
CA THR A 20 -10.20 10.32 -1.21
C THR A 20 -10.36 9.08 -2.10
N ALA A 21 -9.56 8.96 -3.17
CA ALA A 21 -9.58 7.80 -4.05
C ALA A 21 -9.12 6.53 -3.31
N PHE A 22 -8.10 6.63 -2.46
CA PHE A 22 -7.61 5.55 -1.63
C PHE A 22 -8.72 5.00 -0.73
N GLY A 23 -9.40 5.88 0.03
CA GLY A 23 -10.51 5.47 0.90
C GLY A 23 -11.69 4.85 0.14
N LEU A 24 -12.04 5.39 -1.04
CA LEU A 24 -13.10 4.81 -1.88
C LEU A 24 -12.72 3.41 -2.39
N VAL A 25 -11.48 3.22 -2.83
CA VAL A 25 -11.02 1.90 -3.29
C VAL A 25 -10.98 0.91 -2.14
N ASP A 26 -10.51 1.32 -0.97
CA ASP A 26 -10.40 0.43 0.20
C ASP A 26 -11.77 -0.08 0.67
N SER A 27 -12.75 0.83 0.75
CA SER A 27 -14.09 0.53 1.25
C SER A 27 -15.02 -0.11 0.21
N GLU A 28 -15.00 0.35 -1.03
CA GLU A 28 -15.99 -0.02 -2.06
C GLU A 28 -15.38 -0.73 -3.28
N GLY A 29 -14.05 -0.77 -3.38
CA GLY A 29 -13.33 -1.39 -4.50
C GLY A 29 -13.16 -0.46 -5.71
N VAL A 30 -12.37 -0.93 -6.69
CA VAL A 30 -11.97 -0.14 -7.88
C VAL A 30 -13.14 0.27 -8.77
N GLU A 31 -14.27 -0.45 -8.71
CA GLU A 31 -15.46 -0.18 -9.52
C GLU A 31 -16.22 1.07 -9.05
N ALA A 32 -16.19 1.37 -7.75
CA ALA A 32 -16.80 2.58 -7.20
C ALA A 32 -16.06 3.85 -7.64
N LEU A 33 -14.77 3.73 -8.01
CA LEU A 33 -13.96 4.85 -8.41
C LEU A 33 -14.28 5.31 -9.83
N SER A 34 -14.65 6.59 -9.96
CA SER A 34 -14.69 7.32 -11.23
C SER A 34 -14.25 8.75 -11.00
N MET A 35 -13.75 9.43 -12.05
CA MET A 35 -13.33 10.83 -11.95
C MET A 35 -14.46 11.75 -11.44
N ARG A 36 -15.71 11.44 -11.81
CA ARG A 36 -16.89 12.16 -11.34
C ARG A 36 -17.22 11.85 -9.88
N ALA A 37 -17.16 10.58 -9.46
CA ALA A 37 -17.37 10.20 -8.08
C ALA A 37 -16.33 10.83 -7.16
N LEU A 38 -15.06 10.82 -7.59
CA LEU A 38 -13.97 11.45 -6.89
C LEU A 38 -14.16 12.97 -6.73
N ALA A 39 -14.51 13.67 -7.82
CA ALA A 39 -14.75 15.11 -7.76
C ALA A 39 -15.86 15.45 -6.76
N ARG A 40 -16.96 14.68 -6.76
CA ARG A 40 -18.06 14.85 -5.80
C ARG A 40 -17.60 14.61 -4.36
N ALA A 41 -16.90 13.50 -4.11
CA ALA A 41 -16.42 13.13 -2.78
C ALA A 41 -15.41 14.16 -2.22
N THR A 42 -14.60 14.77 -3.10
CA THR A 42 -13.60 15.78 -2.74
C THR A 42 -14.19 17.22 -2.69
N GLY A 43 -15.44 17.41 -3.11
CA GLY A 43 -16.10 18.72 -3.15
C GLY A 43 -15.57 19.69 -4.21
N VAL A 44 -14.98 19.17 -5.29
CA VAL A 44 -14.38 19.97 -6.37
C VAL A 44 -15.17 19.85 -7.69
N SER A 45 -14.86 20.70 -8.66
CA SER A 45 -15.48 20.61 -9.99
C SER A 45 -15.11 19.31 -10.70
N SER A 46 -15.99 18.81 -11.58
CA SER A 46 -15.76 17.57 -12.33
C SER A 46 -14.51 17.58 -13.21
N ALA A 47 -14.00 18.77 -13.57
CA ALA A 47 -12.79 18.95 -14.36
C ALA A 47 -11.50 18.99 -13.52
N ALA A 48 -11.61 19.20 -12.20
CA ALA A 48 -10.44 19.37 -11.34
C ALA A 48 -9.55 18.12 -11.24
N PRO A 49 -10.08 16.88 -11.11
CA PRO A 49 -9.23 15.69 -11.05
C PRO A 49 -8.37 15.49 -12.30
N PHE A 50 -8.91 15.84 -13.47
CA PHE A 50 -8.22 15.68 -14.76
C PHE A 50 -6.95 16.53 -14.89
N ARG A 51 -6.75 17.53 -14.02
CA ARG A 51 -5.51 18.33 -13.98
C ARG A 51 -4.35 17.60 -13.31
N HIS A 52 -4.63 16.54 -12.55
CA HIS A 52 -3.65 15.79 -11.77
C HIS A 52 -3.54 14.33 -12.20
N PHE A 53 -4.64 13.77 -12.71
CA PHE A 53 -4.71 12.42 -13.22
C PHE A 53 -5.39 12.45 -14.59
N ALA A 54 -4.68 12.08 -15.64
CA ALA A 54 -5.18 12.06 -17.02
C ALA A 54 -6.44 11.19 -17.16
N ASP A 55 -6.48 10.08 -16.44
CA ASP A 55 -7.60 9.13 -16.46
C ASP A 55 -7.70 8.32 -15.15
N LYS A 56 -8.69 7.43 -15.09
CA LYS A 56 -8.93 6.51 -13.96
C LYS A 56 -7.75 5.55 -13.75
N GLN A 57 -7.06 5.11 -14.81
CA GLN A 57 -5.96 4.16 -14.69
C GLN A 57 -4.75 4.82 -14.03
N GLN A 58 -4.40 6.06 -14.41
CA GLN A 58 -3.32 6.81 -13.75
C GLN A 58 -3.63 7.07 -12.28
N LEU A 59 -4.89 7.34 -11.94
CA LEU A 59 -5.30 7.47 -10.55
C LEU A 59 -5.17 6.15 -9.77
N LEU A 60 -5.63 5.03 -10.34
CA LEU A 60 -5.52 3.71 -9.72
C LEU A 60 -4.05 3.30 -9.52
N GLN A 61 -3.18 3.61 -10.47
CA GLN A 61 -1.74 3.43 -10.34
C GLN A 61 -1.19 4.19 -9.12
N ALA A 62 -1.56 5.47 -8.96
CA ALA A 62 -1.12 6.27 -7.82
C ALA A 62 -1.68 5.75 -6.48
N VAL A 63 -2.92 5.23 -6.46
CA VAL A 63 -3.50 4.56 -5.28
C VAL A 63 -2.73 3.28 -4.96
N ALA A 64 -2.37 2.47 -5.95
CA ALA A 64 -1.58 1.26 -5.78
C ALA A 64 -0.18 1.57 -5.22
N GLU A 65 0.48 2.61 -5.74
CA GLU A 65 1.77 3.09 -5.23
C GLU A 65 1.70 3.51 -3.77
N LYS A 66 0.66 4.27 -3.40
CA LYS A 66 0.41 4.65 -2.00
C LYS A 66 0.17 3.42 -1.12
N ALA A 67 -0.70 2.50 -1.53
CA ALA A 67 -1.00 1.29 -0.76
C ALA A 67 0.23 0.40 -0.56
N SER A 68 1.08 0.29 -1.58
CA SER A 68 2.37 -0.41 -1.48
C SER A 68 3.34 0.29 -0.53
N ALA A 69 3.41 1.63 -0.55
CA ALA A 69 4.20 2.39 0.41
C ALA A 69 3.70 2.20 1.85
N ASP A 70 2.38 2.24 2.06
CA ASP A 70 1.75 2.01 3.36
C ASP A 70 2.03 0.58 3.87
N LEU A 71 1.91 -0.43 3.02
CA LEU A 71 2.27 -1.81 3.34
C LEU A 71 3.76 -1.92 3.73
N ARG A 72 4.68 -1.38 2.93
CA ARG A 72 6.12 -1.41 3.24
C ARG A 72 6.43 -0.79 4.60
N ARG A 73 5.87 0.39 4.89
CA ARG A 73 6.03 1.01 6.20
C ARG A 73 5.52 0.12 7.34
N ASN A 74 4.36 -0.51 7.17
CA ASN A 74 3.82 -1.42 8.19
C ASN A 74 4.72 -2.66 8.42
N LEU A 75 5.36 -3.18 7.37
CA LEU A 75 6.32 -4.28 7.50
C LEU A 75 7.59 -3.83 8.25
N ASP A 76 8.06 -2.62 7.96
CA ASP A 76 9.26 -2.04 8.57
C ASP A 76 9.04 -1.81 10.05
N GLU A 77 7.95 -1.13 10.41
CA GLU A 77 7.55 -0.87 11.80
C GLU A 77 7.31 -2.17 12.58
N ALA A 78 6.83 -3.24 11.91
CA ALA A 78 6.64 -4.54 12.56
C ALA A 78 7.97 -5.24 12.86
N ALA A 79 8.97 -5.07 12.00
CA ALA A 79 10.31 -5.61 12.17
C ALA A 79 11.15 -4.82 13.18
N ASP A 80 10.89 -3.52 13.33
CA ASP A 80 11.58 -2.67 14.29
C ASP A 80 11.45 -3.20 15.74
N ASP A 81 12.46 -2.91 16.56
CA ASP A 81 12.54 -3.30 17.99
C ASP A 81 12.48 -4.82 18.27
N ARG A 82 12.97 -5.64 17.34
CA ARG A 82 13.10 -7.11 17.52
C ARG A 82 14.56 -7.55 17.54
N ASP A 83 14.90 -8.35 18.54
CA ASP A 83 16.28 -8.73 18.87
C ASP A 83 16.89 -9.76 17.90
N ASP A 84 16.06 -10.53 17.20
CA ASP A 84 16.52 -11.59 16.30
C ASP A 84 15.72 -11.62 15.00
N ALA A 85 16.35 -12.19 13.98
CA ALA A 85 15.79 -12.18 12.64
C ALA A 85 14.50 -13.02 12.54
N LEU A 86 14.37 -14.10 13.31
CA LEU A 86 13.18 -14.97 13.26
C LEU A 86 11.96 -14.25 13.84
N THR A 87 12.14 -13.47 14.90
CA THR A 87 11.08 -12.62 15.46
C THR A 87 10.72 -11.46 14.53
N GLN A 88 11.70 -10.85 13.85
CA GLN A 88 11.45 -9.86 12.78
C GLN A 88 10.57 -10.45 11.67
N PHE A 89 10.96 -11.60 11.12
CA PHE A 89 10.23 -12.26 10.03
C PHE A 89 8.79 -12.64 10.40
N ARG A 90 8.60 -13.17 11.62
CA ARG A 90 7.27 -13.48 12.15
C ARG A 90 6.41 -12.23 12.24
N ALA A 91 6.96 -11.13 12.77
CA ALA A 91 6.24 -9.88 12.91
C ALA A 91 5.85 -9.28 11.54
N MET A 92 6.76 -9.28 10.57
CA MET A 92 6.49 -8.86 9.19
C MET A 92 5.41 -9.73 8.54
N THR A 93 5.46 -11.05 8.72
CA THR A 93 4.46 -11.98 8.15
C THR A 93 3.08 -11.70 8.72
N VAL A 94 2.98 -11.46 10.03
CA VAL A 94 1.71 -11.08 10.68
C VAL A 94 1.21 -9.73 10.14
N ALA A 95 2.08 -8.73 9.99
CA ALA A 95 1.71 -7.43 9.43
C ALA A 95 1.24 -7.52 7.98
N TYR A 96 1.89 -8.35 7.16
CA TYR A 96 1.48 -8.62 5.77
C TYR A 96 0.09 -9.23 5.69
N VAL A 97 -0.16 -10.31 6.45
CA VAL A 97 -1.47 -10.98 6.46
C VAL A 97 -2.54 -10.05 7.02
N ARG A 98 -2.23 -9.25 8.04
CA ARG A 98 -3.15 -8.26 8.60
C ARG A 98 -3.53 -7.22 7.56
N PHE A 99 -2.57 -6.63 6.87
CA PHE A 99 -2.85 -5.66 5.81
C PHE A 99 -3.70 -6.27 4.69
N ALA A 100 -3.37 -7.48 4.24
CA ALA A 100 -4.16 -8.18 3.23
C ALA A 100 -5.61 -8.44 3.67
N ALA A 101 -5.83 -8.70 4.96
CA ALA A 101 -7.15 -8.92 5.53
C ALA A 101 -7.94 -7.61 5.71
N GLU A 102 -7.32 -6.59 6.31
CA GLU A 102 -7.94 -5.30 6.63
C GLU A 102 -8.19 -4.45 5.38
N HIS A 103 -7.28 -4.49 4.41
CA HIS A 103 -7.30 -3.68 3.19
C HIS A 103 -7.41 -4.54 1.93
N THR A 104 -8.37 -5.49 1.93
CA THR A 104 -8.50 -6.51 0.86
C THR A 104 -8.53 -5.92 -0.54
N GLN A 105 -9.23 -4.80 -0.75
CA GLN A 105 -9.37 -4.19 -2.06
C GLN A 105 -8.09 -3.49 -2.53
N LEU A 106 -7.42 -2.75 -1.64
CA LEU A 106 -6.13 -2.15 -1.92
C LEU A 106 -5.07 -3.22 -2.20
N PHE A 107 -5.07 -4.30 -1.42
CA PHE A 107 -4.15 -5.40 -1.60
C PHE A 107 -4.33 -6.11 -2.95
N ARG A 108 -5.58 -6.31 -3.41
CA ARG A 108 -5.85 -6.79 -4.76
C ARG A 108 -5.38 -5.81 -5.84
N LEU A 109 -5.62 -4.52 -5.64
CA LEU A 109 -5.17 -3.48 -6.57
C LEU A 109 -3.64 -3.51 -6.73
N VAL A 110 -2.90 -3.54 -5.62
CA VAL A 110 -1.43 -3.65 -5.62
C VAL A 110 -0.97 -4.86 -6.42
N GLN A 111 -1.51 -6.05 -6.15
CA GLN A 111 -1.14 -7.28 -6.87
C GLN A 111 -1.47 -7.23 -8.36
N SER A 112 -2.59 -6.61 -8.73
CA SER A 112 -3.04 -6.48 -10.13
C SER A 112 -2.31 -5.37 -10.91
N THR A 113 -1.46 -4.58 -10.24
CA THR A 113 -0.75 -3.45 -10.84
C THR A 113 0.72 -3.83 -11.09
N PRO A 114 1.12 -4.18 -12.33
CA PRO A 114 2.43 -4.81 -12.58
C PRO A 114 3.64 -3.95 -12.18
N SER A 115 3.55 -2.63 -12.40
CA SER A 115 4.59 -1.66 -12.01
C SER A 115 4.81 -1.58 -10.50
N VAL A 116 3.80 -1.91 -9.68
CA VAL A 116 3.86 -1.86 -8.22
C VAL A 116 4.17 -3.24 -7.65
N SER A 117 3.50 -4.29 -8.12
CA SER A 117 3.74 -5.67 -7.70
C SER A 117 5.18 -6.13 -8.00
N GLY A 118 5.71 -5.73 -9.17
CA GLY A 118 7.11 -5.97 -9.53
C GLY A 118 8.10 -5.25 -8.61
N ALA A 119 7.76 -4.04 -8.13
CA ALA A 119 8.56 -3.32 -7.14
C ALA A 119 8.40 -3.90 -5.72
N PHE A 120 7.25 -4.48 -5.37
CA PHE A 120 7.05 -5.15 -4.08
C PHE A 120 7.94 -6.39 -3.92
N LEU A 121 8.11 -7.17 -4.99
CA LEU A 121 9.01 -8.33 -5.03
C LEU A 121 10.45 -7.97 -5.41
N GLY A 122 10.65 -6.87 -6.16
CA GLY A 122 11.94 -6.45 -6.71
C GLY A 122 12.68 -5.37 -5.92
N GLU A 123 11.99 -4.52 -5.16
CA GLU A 123 12.56 -3.56 -4.20
C GLU A 123 12.58 -4.14 -2.78
N VAL A 124 12.87 -5.44 -2.68
CA VAL A 124 13.56 -5.89 -1.50
C VAL A 124 14.96 -5.30 -1.62
N ASN A 125 15.21 -4.17 -0.95
CA ASN A 125 16.54 -3.57 -0.79
C ASN A 125 17.55 -4.72 -0.62
N ASP A 126 18.67 -4.74 -1.35
CA ASP A 126 19.55 -5.93 -1.40
C ASP A 126 19.81 -6.51 0.01
N GLU A 127 19.93 -5.66 1.03
CA GLU A 127 20.03 -6.03 2.44
C GLU A 127 18.82 -6.79 3.02
N ARG A 128 17.57 -6.40 2.72
CA ARG A 128 16.37 -7.12 3.19
C ARG A 128 16.24 -8.48 2.51
N ARG A 129 16.65 -8.59 1.26
CA ARG A 129 16.58 -9.86 0.50
C ARG A 129 17.60 -10.81 1.05
N LEU A 130 18.82 -10.31 1.29
CA LEU A 130 19.87 -11.03 1.97
C LEU A 130 19.45 -11.44 3.39
N LYS A 131 18.76 -10.59 4.15
CA LYS A 131 18.22 -10.95 5.47
C LYS A 131 17.16 -12.05 5.40
N LEU A 132 16.22 -11.97 4.45
CA LEU A 132 15.18 -13.00 4.26
C LEU A 132 15.79 -14.35 3.85
N ILE A 133 16.78 -14.33 2.95
CA ILE A 133 17.51 -15.52 2.53
C ILE A 133 18.34 -16.09 3.68
N ALA A 134 19.07 -15.25 4.42
CA ALA A 134 19.83 -15.67 5.60
C ALA A 134 18.93 -16.33 6.65
N LEU A 135 17.70 -15.84 6.80
CA LEU A 135 16.70 -16.39 7.68
C LEU A 135 16.15 -17.74 7.25
N ILE A 136 15.90 -17.90 5.96
CA ILE A 136 15.51 -19.20 5.39
C ILE A 136 16.64 -20.20 5.66
N TYR A 137 17.90 -19.80 5.44
CA TYR A 137 19.07 -20.63 5.75
C TYR A 137 19.23 -20.93 7.26
N GLU A 138 19.02 -19.97 8.15
CA GLU A 138 19.04 -20.21 9.61
C GLU A 138 17.94 -21.19 10.03
N GLY A 139 16.73 -21.04 9.48
CA GLY A 139 15.62 -21.96 9.71
C GLY A 139 15.91 -23.37 9.18
N GLN A 140 16.58 -23.49 8.04
CA GLN A 140 17.04 -24.77 7.49
C GLN A 140 18.10 -25.42 8.37
N ASN A 141 19.13 -24.65 8.77
CA ASN A 141 20.21 -25.12 9.65
C ASN A 141 19.69 -25.56 11.03
N ALA A 142 18.65 -24.91 11.55
CA ALA A 142 17.99 -25.28 12.79
C ALA A 142 16.98 -26.44 12.65
N GLY A 143 16.76 -26.96 11.44
CA GLY A 143 15.78 -28.01 11.15
C GLY A 143 14.31 -27.58 11.27
N LEU A 144 14.06 -26.27 11.29
CA LEU A 144 12.72 -25.67 11.42
C LEU A 144 12.02 -25.46 10.07
N ILE A 145 12.80 -25.37 8.99
CA ILE A 145 12.32 -25.21 7.60
C ILE A 145 12.93 -26.34 6.76
N PRO A 146 12.17 -27.00 5.86
CA PRO A 146 12.73 -27.99 4.94
C PRO A 146 13.83 -27.40 4.07
N ASP A 147 14.84 -28.22 3.80
CA ASP A 147 15.96 -27.85 2.93
C ASP A 147 15.47 -27.70 1.48
N ALA A 148 15.50 -26.47 0.96
CA ALA A 148 14.99 -26.08 -0.35
C ALA A 148 15.71 -24.80 -0.82
N ASP A 149 15.78 -24.58 -2.13
CA ASP A 149 16.43 -23.37 -2.67
C ASP A 149 15.60 -22.11 -2.28
N PRO A 150 16.18 -21.09 -1.61
CA PRO A 150 15.47 -19.89 -1.14
C PRO A 150 14.96 -18.96 -2.26
#